data_AF-A0A077KIH1-F1
#
_entry.id   AF-A0A077KIH1-F1
#
_cell.length_a   1.000
_cell.length_b   1.000
_cell.length_c   1.000
_cell.angle_alpha   90.00
_cell.angle_beta   90.00
_cell.angle_gamma   90.00
#
_symmetry.space_group_name_H-M   'P 1'
#
loop_
_entity.id
_entity.type
_entity.pdbx_description
1 polymer ?
#
loop_
_entity_poly.entity_id
_entity_poly.type
_entity_poly.pdbx_seq_one_letter_code
_entity_poly.pdbx_strand_id
1 'polypeptide(L)'
;MDYKYNIRGWLTKINDPASLNGKLFGYEIKYNNPLNPTKSPGRFNGNIAEVDWRNSSEDVLKRYNYEYDPLNRLRNGFYSEPNATNPSNGNFDEYLTYDLNGNINTLKRKANSCIRRHFYFGR
;
A
#
# COMPACT_ATOMS: atom_id res chain seq x y z
N MET A 1 15.12 -15.38 -8.49
CA MET A 1 14.45 -14.48 -7.54
C MET A 1 15.18 -13.18 -7.74
N ASP A 2 14.48 -12.19 -8.30
CA ASP A 2 15.16 -11.09 -8.99
C ASP A 2 14.82 -9.80 -8.27
N TYR A 3 15.84 -9.09 -7.78
CA TYR A 3 15.69 -7.88 -6.98
C TYR A 3 16.15 -6.66 -7.78
N LYS A 4 15.39 -5.56 -7.70
CA LYS A 4 15.78 -4.27 -8.28
C LYS A 4 15.76 -3.19 -7.22
N TYR A 5 16.62 -2.20 -7.41
CA TYR A 5 16.80 -1.07 -6.50
C TYR A 5 16.82 0.24 -7.30
N ASN A 6 16.51 1.34 -6.64
CA ASN A 6 16.76 2.67 -7.20
C ASN A 6 18.21 3.13 -6.94
N ILE A 7 18.59 4.30 -7.45
CA ILE A 7 19.93 4.88 -7.28
C ILE A 7 20.32 5.19 -5.81
N ARG A 8 19.35 5.19 -4.89
CA ARG A 8 19.56 5.37 -3.44
C ARG A 8 19.65 4.03 -2.70
N GLY A 9 19.63 2.91 -3.42
CA GLY A 9 19.68 1.57 -2.84
C GLY A 9 18.37 1.10 -2.21
N TRP A 10 17.24 1.80 -2.42
CA TRP A 10 15.94 1.32 -1.93
C TRP A 10 15.38 0.26 -2.86
N LEU A 11 14.83 -0.81 -2.29
CA LEU A 11 14.19 -1.90 -3.04
C LEU A 11 13.02 -1.33 -3.86
N THR A 12 12.98 -1.63 -5.15
CA THR A 12 11.88 -1.23 -6.05
C THR A 12 11.11 -2.41 -6.61
N LYS A 13 11.70 -3.61 -6.66
CA LYS A 13 11.03 -4.76 -7.28
C LYS A 13 11.59 -6.10 -6.79
N ILE A 14 10.70 -7.09 -6.60
CA ILE A 14 11.01 -8.52 -6.42
C ILE A 14 10.19 -9.30 -7.44
N ASN A 15 10.84 -9.95 -8.41
CA ASN A 15 10.19 -10.54 -9.60
C ASN A 15 9.19 -9.54 -10.25
N ASP A 16 8.31 -9.97 -11.16
CA ASP A 16 7.33 -9.06 -11.76
C ASP A 16 5.90 -9.38 -11.30
N PRO A 17 5.23 -8.53 -10.50
CA PRO A 17 3.83 -8.74 -10.14
C PRO A 17 2.90 -8.64 -11.36
N ALA A 18 3.28 -7.95 -12.44
CA ALA A 18 2.48 -7.90 -13.66
C ALA A 18 2.51 -9.23 -14.42
N SER A 19 3.61 -9.99 -14.34
CA SER A 19 3.76 -11.31 -14.95
C SER A 19 4.68 -12.20 -14.12
N LEU A 20 4.08 -13.13 -13.38
CA LEU A 20 4.83 -13.99 -12.46
C LEU A 20 5.77 -14.97 -13.15
N ASN A 21 5.54 -15.35 -14.42
CA ASN A 21 6.42 -16.25 -15.19
C ASN A 21 6.88 -17.50 -14.40
N GLY A 22 5.95 -18.18 -13.74
CA GLY A 22 6.21 -19.37 -12.91
C GLY A 22 6.78 -19.10 -11.51
N LYS A 23 6.94 -17.83 -11.10
CA LYS A 23 7.28 -17.46 -9.72
C LYS A 23 6.05 -17.47 -8.83
N LEU A 24 6.24 -17.74 -7.54
CA LEU A 24 5.15 -17.78 -6.56
C LEU A 24 4.67 -16.40 -6.11
N PHE A 25 5.52 -15.37 -6.27
CA PHE A 25 5.27 -14.04 -5.77
C PHE A 25 6.01 -12.96 -6.57
N GLY A 26 5.37 -11.81 -6.73
CA GLY A 26 5.94 -10.59 -7.32
C GLY A 26 5.53 -9.36 -6.52
N TYR A 27 6.42 -8.37 -6.44
CA TYR A 27 6.25 -7.15 -5.66
C TYR A 27 6.94 -5.98 -6.36
N GLU A 28 6.29 -4.82 -6.42
CA GLU A 28 6.86 -3.59 -6.97
C GLU A 28 6.52 -2.41 -6.05
N ILE A 29 7.55 -1.62 -5.72
CA ILE A 29 7.46 -0.45 -4.85
C ILE A 29 7.75 0.79 -5.67
N LYS A 30 6.78 1.72 -5.71
CA LYS A 30 6.91 3.00 -6.39
C LYS A 30 7.02 4.10 -5.34
N TYR A 31 8.17 4.78 -5.35
CA TYR A 31 8.42 5.95 -4.51
C TYR A 31 8.01 7.22 -5.24
N ASN A 32 8.56 7.45 -6.44
CA ASN A 32 8.49 8.75 -7.13
C ASN A 32 7.42 8.82 -8.22
N ASN A 33 7.03 7.67 -8.77
CA ASN A 33 6.19 7.55 -9.97
C ASN A 33 5.01 6.57 -9.77
N PRO A 34 4.13 6.82 -8.77
CA PRO A 34 2.93 6.02 -8.59
C PRO A 34 2.00 6.14 -9.80
N LEU A 35 1.19 5.12 -10.07
CA LEU A 35 0.28 5.13 -11.22
C LEU A 35 -0.90 6.09 -11.03
N ASN A 36 -1.25 6.41 -9.78
CA ASN A 36 -2.27 7.41 -9.46
C ASN A 36 -1.70 8.55 -8.60
N PRO A 37 -1.01 9.53 -9.21
CA PRO A 37 -0.35 10.61 -8.47
C PRO A 37 -1.32 11.58 -7.79
N THR A 38 -2.59 11.64 -8.20
CA THR A 38 -3.59 12.48 -7.54
C THR A 38 -4.06 11.88 -6.21
N LYS A 39 -4.11 10.54 -6.12
CA LYS A 39 -4.45 9.80 -4.89
C LYS A 39 -3.24 9.56 -3.99
N SER A 40 -2.07 9.28 -4.56
CA SER A 40 -0.83 9.17 -3.82
C SER A 40 0.27 9.91 -4.57
N PRO A 41 0.63 11.13 -4.13
CA PRO A 41 1.72 11.86 -4.75
C PRO A 41 3.06 11.15 -4.58
N GLY A 42 3.92 11.24 -5.61
CA GLY A 42 5.28 10.74 -5.55
C GLY A 42 6.06 11.32 -4.36
N ARG A 43 6.88 10.49 -3.73
CA ARG A 43 7.64 10.76 -2.52
C ARG A 43 9.13 10.67 -2.78
N PHE A 44 9.85 11.74 -2.43
CA PHE A 44 11.29 11.86 -2.68
C PHE A 44 12.15 11.69 -1.42
N ASN A 45 11.50 11.54 -0.26
CA ASN A 45 12.10 11.42 1.08
C ASN A 45 12.19 9.98 1.60
N GLY A 46 11.91 8.97 0.76
CA GLY A 46 11.95 7.56 1.17
C GLY A 46 10.61 6.96 1.56
N ASN A 47 9.56 7.77 1.66
CA ASN A 47 8.21 7.26 1.83
C ASN A 47 7.74 6.51 0.58
N ILE A 48 6.98 5.44 0.77
CA ILE A 48 6.44 4.65 -0.33
C ILE A 48 5.13 5.31 -0.79
N ALA A 49 4.98 5.59 -2.09
CA ALA A 49 3.72 6.13 -2.61
C ALA A 49 2.76 5.00 -2.98
N GLU A 50 3.25 3.96 -3.65
CA GLU A 50 2.44 2.87 -4.15
C GLU A 50 3.19 1.54 -4.08
N VAL A 51 2.44 0.47 -3.82
CA VAL A 51 2.93 -0.91 -3.88
C VAL A 51 1.98 -1.71 -4.75
N ASP A 52 2.53 -2.52 -5.64
CA ASP A 52 1.84 -3.58 -6.36
C ASP A 52 2.36 -4.95 -5.92
N TRP A 53 1.47 -5.91 -5.74
CA TRP A 53 1.87 -7.29 -5.49
C TRP A 53 0.91 -8.30 -6.10
N ARG A 54 1.46 -9.49 -6.36
CA ARG A 54 0.71 -10.63 -6.87
C ARG A 54 1.33 -11.91 -6.34
N ASN A 55 0.49 -12.88 -6.00
CA ASN A 55 0.92 -14.23 -5.65
C ASN A 55 0.27 -15.23 -6.62
N SER A 56 0.91 -16.37 -6.84
CA SER A 56 0.43 -17.37 -7.81
C SER A 56 -0.80 -18.14 -7.34
N SER A 57 -1.15 -18.09 -6.05
CA SER A 57 -2.30 -18.84 -5.50
C SER A 57 -3.63 -18.20 -5.88
N GLU A 58 -3.71 -16.88 -5.79
CA GLU A 58 -4.91 -16.13 -6.15
C GLU A 58 -4.80 -15.55 -7.57
N ASP A 59 -3.58 -15.31 -8.04
CA ASP A 59 -3.25 -14.68 -9.31
C ASP A 59 -3.97 -13.34 -9.57
N VAL A 60 -4.28 -12.60 -8.51
CA VAL A 60 -4.88 -11.25 -8.58
C VAL A 60 -3.82 -10.20 -8.27
N LEU A 61 -3.64 -9.23 -9.17
CA LEU A 61 -2.83 -8.05 -8.92
C LEU A 61 -3.52 -7.17 -7.87
N LYS A 62 -2.81 -6.87 -6.79
CA LYS A 62 -3.27 -6.04 -5.68
C LYS A 62 -2.39 -4.81 -5.56
N ARG A 63 -2.97 -3.70 -5.09
CA ARG A 63 -2.31 -2.41 -4.95
C ARG A 63 -2.64 -1.74 -3.64
N TYR A 64 -1.65 -1.11 -3.04
CA TYR A 64 -1.82 -0.10 -2.01
C TYR A 64 -1.31 1.25 -2.51
N ASN A 65 -2.10 2.30 -2.26
CA ASN A 65 -1.67 3.69 -2.38
C ASN A 65 -1.61 4.32 -0.99
N TYR A 66 -0.53 5.02 -0.67
CA TYR A 66 -0.32 5.61 0.66
C TYR A 66 -0.40 7.13 0.63
N GLU A 67 -1.11 7.68 1.61
CA GLU A 67 -1.14 9.10 1.91
C GLU A 67 -0.50 9.37 3.26
N TYR A 68 0.15 10.52 3.35
CA TYR A 68 0.86 10.97 4.54
C TYR A 68 0.29 12.30 4.99
N ASP A 69 0.33 12.55 6.29
CA ASP A 69 0.04 13.86 6.85
C ASP A 69 1.20 14.86 6.59
N PRO A 70 1.04 16.16 6.89
CA PRO A 70 2.09 17.15 6.68
C PRO A 70 3.39 16.88 7.45
N LEU A 71 3.38 16.03 8.47
CA LEU A 71 4.55 15.62 9.25
C LEU A 71 5.20 14.33 8.71
N ASN A 72 4.81 13.88 7.52
CA ASN A 72 5.30 12.66 6.86
C ASN A 72 4.95 11.35 7.57
N ARG A 73 3.90 11.33 8.39
CA ARG A 73 3.39 10.10 9.02
C ARG A 73 2.29 9.48 8.17
N LEU A 74 2.25 8.15 8.10
CA LEU A 74 1.23 7.43 7.32
C LEU A 74 -0.16 7.80 7.84
N ARG A 75 -1.01 8.34 6.98
CA ARG A 75 -2.37 8.77 7.32
C ARG A 75 -3.40 7.80 6.78
N ASN A 76 -3.30 7.44 5.50
CA ASN A 76 -4.23 6.52 4.84
C ASN A 76 -3.48 5.50 3.98
N GLY A 77 -3.96 4.26 3.97
CA GLY A 77 -3.56 3.24 3.00
C GLY A 77 -4.81 2.77 2.26
N PHE A 78 -4.84 2.91 0.94
CA PHE A 78 -5.98 2.53 0.13
C PHE A 78 -5.69 1.29 -0.68
N TYR A 79 -6.48 0.25 -0.46
CA TYR A 79 -6.36 -0.99 -1.20
C TYR A 79 -7.11 -0.91 -2.52
N SER A 80 -6.60 -1.63 -3.52
CA SER A 80 -7.33 -1.89 -4.75
C SER A 80 -6.88 -3.18 -5.44
N GLU A 81 -7.76 -3.71 -6.28
CA GLU A 81 -7.46 -4.78 -7.24
C GLU A 81 -7.57 -4.17 -8.64
N PRO A 82 -6.47 -3.63 -9.21
CA PRO A 82 -6.54 -2.77 -10.40
C PRO A 82 -7.26 -3.36 -11.61
N ASN A 83 -7.24 -4.69 -11.74
CA ASN A 83 -7.81 -5.43 -12.86
C ASN A 83 -9.23 -5.96 -12.58
N ALA A 84 -9.81 -5.68 -11.42
CA ALA A 84 -11.16 -6.10 -11.07
C ALA A 84 -12.24 -5.15 -11.64
N THR A 85 -13.49 -5.60 -11.70
CA THR A 85 -14.63 -4.76 -12.13
C THR A 85 -14.85 -3.54 -11.22
N ASN A 86 -14.58 -3.69 -9.92
CA ASN A 86 -14.59 -2.59 -8.95
C ASN A 86 -13.23 -2.52 -8.24
N PRO A 87 -12.23 -1.83 -8.84
CA PRO A 87 -10.88 -1.85 -8.32
C PRO A 87 -10.73 -1.28 -6.93
N SER A 88 -11.44 -0.19 -6.61
CA SER A 88 -11.35 0.53 -5.33
C SER A 88 -12.64 0.39 -4.53
N ASN A 89 -12.99 -0.85 -4.16
CA ASN A 89 -14.19 -1.15 -3.37
C ASN A 89 -14.09 -0.72 -1.89
N GLY A 90 -12.94 -0.18 -1.47
CA GLY A 90 -12.68 0.28 -0.12
C GLY A 90 -12.52 -0.83 0.92
N ASN A 91 -12.41 -2.10 0.51
CA ASN A 91 -12.01 -3.16 1.42
C ASN A 91 -10.56 -2.96 1.84
N PHE A 92 -10.18 -3.37 3.05
CA PHE A 92 -8.78 -3.34 3.51
C PHE A 92 -8.12 -1.96 3.54
N ASP A 93 -8.88 -0.86 3.39
CA ASP A 93 -8.35 0.47 3.64
C ASP A 93 -7.95 0.61 5.12
N GLU A 94 -6.89 1.36 5.35
CA GLU A 94 -6.38 1.71 6.66
C GLU A 94 -6.42 3.23 6.85
N TYR A 95 -6.87 3.68 8.02
CA TYR A 95 -6.91 5.09 8.40
C TYR A 95 -6.28 5.27 9.78
N LEU A 96 -5.31 6.17 9.86
CA LEU A 96 -4.52 6.43 11.05
C LEU A 96 -4.67 7.88 11.50
N THR A 97 -4.70 8.08 12.82
CA THR A 97 -4.54 9.40 13.42
C THR A 97 -3.48 9.34 14.50
N TYR A 98 -2.93 10.51 14.83
CA TYR A 98 -1.86 10.65 15.80
C TYR A 98 -2.21 11.73 16.81
N ASP A 99 -1.72 11.57 18.03
CA ASP A 99 -1.67 12.66 19.00
C ASP A 99 -0.54 13.66 18.66
N LEU A 100 -0.44 14.72 19.48
CA LEU A 100 0.60 15.75 19.32
C LEU A 100 2.02 15.23 19.54
N ASN A 101 2.18 14.15 20.31
CA ASN A 101 3.48 13.53 20.59
C ASN A 101 3.89 12.53 19.51
N GLY A 102 3.02 12.25 18.54
CA GLY A 102 3.29 11.31 17.44
C GLY A 102 2.92 9.87 17.75
N ASN A 103 2.24 9.59 18.86
CA ASN A 103 1.69 8.26 19.10
C ASN A 103 0.48 8.03 18.19
N ILE A 104 0.31 6.80 17.70
CA ILE A 104 -0.91 6.41 16.99
C ILE A 104 -2.08 6.50 17.98
N ASN A 105 -2.99 7.43 17.72
CA ASN A 105 -4.18 7.63 18.53
C ASN A 105 -5.33 6.71 18.06
N THR A 106 -5.48 6.53 16.74
CA THR A 106 -6.45 5.58 16.19
C THR A 106 -5.90 4.84 14.98
N LEU A 107 -6.36 3.60 14.81
CA LEU A 107 -6.11 2.77 13.63
C LEU A 107 -7.41 2.06 13.25
N LYS A 108 -8.00 2.48 12.14
CA LYS A 108 -9.21 1.86 11.59
C LYS A 108 -8.85 1.03 10.37
N ARG A 109 -9.16 -0.26 10.42
CA ARG A 109 -9.01 -1.17 9.27
C ARG A 109 -10.36 -1.60 8.77
N LYS A 110 -10.58 -1.52 7.47
CA LYS A 110 -11.76 -2.11 6.83
C LYS A 110 -11.49 -3.58 6.53
N ALA A 111 -12.47 -4.45 6.78
CA ALA A 111 -12.41 -5.83 6.31
C ALA A 111 -12.82 -5.90 4.83
N ASN A 112 -12.70 -7.08 4.20
CA ASN A 112 -13.59 -7.38 3.09
C ASN A 112 -15.04 -7.31 3.58
N SER A 113 -15.97 -6.97 2.68
CA SER A 113 -17.40 -6.82 3.01
C SER A 113 -17.86 -7.81 4.08
N CYS A 114 -18.33 -7.25 5.21
CA CYS A 114 -18.71 -7.87 6.48
C CYS A 114 -17.56 -8.10 7.51
N ILE A 115 -17.23 -7.04 8.27
CA ILE A 115 -17.25 -6.93 9.74
C ILE A 115 -16.44 -5.67 10.12
N ARG A 116 -17.08 -4.66 10.72
CA ARG A 116 -16.37 -3.53 11.35
C ARG A 116 -15.76 -4.01 12.68
N ARG A 117 -14.45 -4.22 12.75
CA ARG A 117 -13.75 -4.31 14.06
C ARG A 117 -13.16 -2.96 14.40
N HIS A 118 -13.80 -2.23 15.32
CA HIS A 118 -13.19 -1.08 15.97
C HIS A 118 -12.34 -1.60 17.14
N PHE A 119 -11.03 -1.43 17.06
CA PHE A 119 -10.15 -1.57 18.22
C PHE A 119 -9.89 -0.18 18.78
N TYR A 120 -10.38 0.07 20.00
CA TYR A 120 -9.93 1.19 20.81
C TYR A 120 -8.75 0.70 21.65
N PHE A 121 -7.60 1.35 21.53
CA PHE A 121 -6.52 1.19 22.49
C PHE A 121 -6.61 2.38 23.47
N GLY A 122 -7.00 2.09 24.72
CA GLY A 122 -6.98 3.02 25.85
C GLY A 122 -7.87 2.49 26.98
N ARG A 123 -7.45 2.34 28.23
CA ARG A 123 -6.15 2.54 28.91
C ARG A 123 -5.67 1.22 29.49
#